data_AF-A0AAX2MC27-F1
#
_entry.id   AF-A0AAX2MC27-F1
#
_cell.length_a   1.000
_cell.length_b   1.000
_cell.length_c   1.000
_cell.angle_alpha   90.00
_cell.angle_beta   90.00
_cell.angle_gamma   90.00
#
_symmetry.space_group_name_H-M   'P 1'
#
loop_
_entity.id
_entity.type
_entity.pdbx_description
1 polymer ?
#
loop_
_entity_poly.entity_id
_entity_poly.type
_entity_poly.pdbx_seq_one_letter_code
_entity_poly.pdbx_strand_id
1 'polypeptide(L)'
;MNLPEQENDPKVIHGITDETGAYKNYTDFINESATKKKLNDVEKKNLLSFIEENIRILSGDVSVDDIEKHNENIVVKYSVPKLSLAPVTGAFLDYTFIIKPPSMGANGIAGSYLGHIERADEKSPWEYADISMMDANDVTIYTNFTSADVETLKLKPEKRFFRDDLASGAEEINFSTRHDYKKFVNSNDNGANYAYYRYSTVRNGVKVSVVFGVKKAQYDEAAAVPSNWFYVYMKREG
;
A
#
# COMPACT_ATOMS: atom_id res chain seq x y z
N MET A 1 50.14 10.52 -7.16
CA MET A 1 49.47 9.49 -7.99
C MET A 1 48.34 8.98 -7.12
N ASN A 2 47.15 9.54 -7.27
CA ASN A 2 45.99 9.19 -6.44
C ASN A 2 45.30 7.97 -7.06
N LEU A 3 45.05 6.96 -6.24
CA LEU A 3 44.25 5.80 -6.61
C LEU A 3 42.79 6.23 -6.83
N PRO A 4 42.06 5.59 -7.76
CA PRO A 4 40.68 5.94 -8.07
C PRO A 4 39.77 5.61 -6.87
N GLU A 5 38.84 6.53 -6.56
CA GLU A 5 37.69 6.23 -5.71
C GLU A 5 36.89 5.11 -6.36
N GLN A 6 36.94 3.92 -5.76
CA GLN A 6 36.04 2.82 -6.10
C GLN A 6 34.68 3.06 -5.43
N GLU A 7 33.65 2.85 -6.25
CA GLU A 7 32.22 2.99 -6.03
C GLU A 7 31.70 2.47 -4.68
N ASN A 8 30.66 3.14 -4.17
CA ASN A 8 29.58 2.42 -3.49
C ASN A 8 28.27 2.89 -4.12
N ASP A 9 27.77 2.09 -5.06
CA ASP A 9 26.35 2.09 -5.42
C ASP A 9 25.50 2.02 -4.14
N PRO A 10 24.41 2.80 -4.02
CA PRO A 10 23.50 2.67 -2.89
C PRO A 10 22.93 1.24 -2.87
N LYS A 11 23.29 0.48 -1.84
CA LYS A 11 22.86 -0.91 -1.64
C LYS A 11 21.41 -0.99 -1.16
N VAL A 12 20.70 -1.95 -1.74
CA VAL A 12 19.33 -2.43 -1.48
C VAL A 12 18.85 -2.29 -0.03
N ILE A 13 17.61 -1.80 0.12
CA ILE A 13 16.90 -1.51 1.37
C ILE A 13 15.97 -2.70 1.71
N HIS A 14 16.50 -3.75 2.32
CA HIS A 14 15.71 -4.82 2.92
C HIS A 14 16.06 -4.93 4.39
N GLY A 15 15.07 -4.70 5.26
CA GLY A 15 15.28 -4.76 6.70
C GLY A 15 16.29 -3.72 7.18
N ILE A 16 15.89 -2.44 7.20
CA ILE A 16 16.59 -1.40 7.96
C ILE A 16 16.35 -1.65 9.47
N THR A 17 16.83 -2.79 9.93
CA THR A 17 17.32 -3.05 11.28
C THR A 17 18.79 -3.29 11.08
N ASP A 18 19.52 -2.21 10.84
CA ASP A 18 20.98 -2.29 10.80
C ASP A 18 21.45 -2.70 12.20
N GLU A 19 22.07 -3.88 12.30
CA GLU A 19 22.65 -4.44 13.53
C GLU A 19 23.67 -3.50 14.20
N THR A 20 24.18 -2.50 13.47
CA THR A 20 25.11 -1.46 13.92
C THR A 20 24.43 -0.16 14.39
N GLY A 21 23.10 -0.03 14.20
CA GLY A 21 22.29 1.06 14.72
C GLY A 21 22.23 2.34 13.88
N ALA A 22 22.65 2.35 12.60
CA ALA A 22 22.70 3.57 11.78
C ALA A 22 21.32 4.09 11.36
N TYR A 23 20.25 3.31 11.51
CA TYR A 23 18.89 3.72 11.15
C TYR A 23 17.87 3.32 12.21
N LYS A 24 16.83 4.15 12.35
CA LYS A 24 15.66 3.85 13.18
C LYS A 24 14.44 3.55 12.30
N ASN A 25 13.65 2.55 12.70
CA ASN A 25 12.33 2.34 12.13
C ASN A 25 11.46 3.57 12.42
N TYR A 26 10.81 4.07 11.38
CA TYR A 26 10.02 5.28 11.46
C TYR A 26 8.79 5.17 12.35
N THR A 27 8.18 3.99 12.47
CA THR A 27 7.04 3.79 13.39
C THR A 27 7.44 4.07 14.83
N ASP A 28 8.61 3.58 15.24
CA ASP A 28 9.18 3.86 16.57
C ASP A 28 9.51 5.35 16.73
N PHE A 29 10.08 5.99 15.70
CA PHE A 29 10.39 7.43 15.70
C PHE A 29 9.14 8.32 15.85
N ILE A 30 8.03 8.00 15.18
CA ILE A 30 6.80 8.78 15.29
C ILE A 30 6.11 8.55 16.64
N ASN A 31 6.05 7.30 17.10
CA ASN A 31 5.43 6.96 18.40
C ASN A 31 6.13 7.66 19.57
N GLU A 32 7.44 7.89 19.48
CA GLU A 32 8.21 8.64 20.48
C GLU A 32 7.83 10.14 20.55
N SER A 33 7.17 10.71 19.53
CA SER A 33 7.14 12.16 19.33
C SER A 33 5.78 12.78 18.94
N ALA A 34 4.78 12.01 18.50
CA ALA A 34 3.49 12.57 18.07
C ALA A 34 2.31 11.59 18.17
N THR A 35 1.09 12.12 18.32
CA THR A 35 -0.19 11.35 18.21
C THR A 35 -0.87 11.50 16.84
N LYS A 36 -0.34 12.39 16.00
CA LYS A 36 -0.84 12.71 14.66
C LYS A 36 0.32 13.03 13.74
N LYS A 37 0.23 12.63 12.47
CA LYS A 37 1.27 12.93 11.49
C LYS A 37 0.73 13.15 10.09
N LYS A 38 1.17 14.22 9.44
CA LYS A 38 0.96 14.45 8.01
C LYS A 38 2.13 13.88 7.23
N LEU A 39 1.86 13.15 6.14
CA LEU A 39 2.93 12.69 5.25
C LEU A 39 3.62 13.89 4.60
N ASN A 40 4.96 13.88 4.60
CA ASN A 40 5.75 14.81 3.81
C ASN A 40 5.83 14.36 2.33
N ASP A 41 6.47 15.17 1.49
CA ASP A 41 6.54 14.92 0.05
C ASP A 41 7.27 13.63 -0.31
N VAL A 42 8.34 13.28 0.42
CA VAL A 42 9.09 12.02 0.20
C VAL A 42 8.20 10.84 0.51
N GLU A 43 7.54 10.85 1.66
CA GLU A 43 6.66 9.78 2.09
C GLU A 43 5.49 9.59 1.13
N LYS A 44 4.85 10.70 0.75
CA LYS A 44 3.72 10.70 -0.17
C LYS A 44 4.14 10.20 -1.55
N LYS A 45 5.27 10.65 -2.09
CA LYS A 45 5.80 10.17 -3.37
C LYS A 45 6.01 8.64 -3.36
N ASN A 46 6.60 8.12 -2.28
CA ASN A 46 6.81 6.67 -2.13
C ASN A 46 5.49 5.91 -2.00
N LEU A 47 4.49 6.48 -1.31
CA LEU A 47 3.15 5.89 -1.20
C LEU A 47 2.47 5.77 -2.56
N LEU A 48 2.54 6.83 -3.38
CA LEU A 48 2.00 6.81 -4.75
C LEU A 48 2.74 5.80 -5.63
N SER A 49 4.07 5.72 -5.49
CA SER A 49 4.86 4.70 -6.20
C SER A 49 4.39 3.30 -5.81
N PHE A 50 4.17 3.04 -4.53
CA PHE A 50 3.73 1.72 -4.06
C PHE A 50 2.32 1.37 -4.55
N ILE A 51 1.40 2.33 -4.56
CA ILE A 51 0.07 2.15 -5.15
C ILE A 51 0.18 1.82 -6.65
N GLU A 52 1.00 2.55 -7.40
CA GLU A 52 1.19 2.29 -8.84
C GLU A 52 1.80 0.90 -9.09
N GLU A 53 2.76 0.45 -8.28
CA GLU A 53 3.33 -0.90 -8.42
C GLU A 53 2.26 -1.98 -8.21
N ASN A 54 1.39 -1.84 -7.20
CA ASN A 54 0.27 -2.77 -7.02
C ASN A 54 -0.70 -2.74 -8.21
N ILE A 55 -1.01 -1.57 -8.77
CA ILE A 55 -1.82 -1.45 -9.98
C ILE A 55 -1.17 -2.18 -11.16
N ARG A 56 0.15 -2.02 -11.35
CA ARG A 56 0.91 -2.66 -12.43
C ARG A 56 0.97 -4.18 -12.30
N ILE A 57 1.07 -4.70 -11.08
CA ILE A 57 0.96 -6.15 -10.81
C ILE A 57 -0.43 -6.64 -11.24
N LEU A 58 -1.48 -5.98 -10.76
CA LEU A 58 -2.86 -6.40 -11.02
C LEU A 58 -3.27 -6.26 -12.49
N SER A 59 -2.72 -5.29 -13.22
CA SER A 59 -2.93 -5.17 -14.66
C SER A 59 -2.09 -6.15 -15.48
N GLY A 60 -1.10 -6.81 -14.87
CA GLY A 60 -0.16 -7.68 -15.58
C GLY A 60 0.82 -6.89 -16.45
N ASP A 61 1.08 -5.62 -16.12
CA ASP A 61 2.13 -4.82 -16.74
C ASP A 61 3.52 -5.29 -16.28
N VAL A 62 3.59 -5.82 -15.06
CA VAL A 62 4.79 -6.43 -14.46
C VAL A 62 4.40 -7.67 -13.67
N SER A 63 5.31 -8.64 -13.57
CA SER A 63 5.16 -9.73 -12.60
C SER A 63 5.66 -9.31 -11.22
N VAL A 64 5.23 -10.04 -10.18
CA VAL A 64 5.74 -9.86 -8.82
C VAL A 64 7.24 -10.15 -8.75
N ASP A 65 7.72 -11.16 -9.47
CA ASP A 65 9.14 -11.50 -9.58
C ASP A 65 9.94 -10.39 -10.26
N ASP A 66 9.37 -9.68 -11.25
CA ASP A 66 10.04 -8.55 -11.89
C ASP A 66 10.18 -7.38 -10.93
N ILE A 67 9.16 -7.11 -10.13
CA ILE A 67 9.23 -6.07 -9.09
C ILE A 67 10.30 -6.43 -8.06
N GLU A 68 10.31 -7.65 -7.53
CA GLU A 68 11.30 -8.07 -6.55
C GLU A 68 12.74 -7.96 -7.09
N LYS A 69 12.95 -8.20 -8.38
CA LYS A 69 14.27 -8.09 -9.01
C LYS A 69 14.70 -6.66 -9.34
N HIS A 70 13.76 -5.75 -9.58
CA HIS A 70 14.06 -4.45 -10.17
C HIS A 70 13.65 -3.25 -9.30
N ASN A 71 12.84 -3.46 -8.27
CA ASN A 71 12.46 -2.43 -7.31
C ASN A 71 13.10 -2.75 -5.96
N GLU A 72 14.26 -2.15 -5.71
CA GLU A 72 15.06 -2.35 -4.50
C GLU A 72 14.34 -1.99 -3.19
N ASN A 73 13.24 -1.25 -3.27
CA ASN A 73 12.44 -0.85 -2.12
C ASN A 73 11.42 -1.90 -1.71
N ILE A 74 11.15 -2.94 -2.54
CA ILE A 74 10.07 -3.90 -2.30
C ILE A 74 10.62 -5.28 -1.98
N VAL A 75 10.31 -5.81 -0.79
CA VAL A 75 10.44 -7.25 -0.48
C VAL A 75 9.11 -7.94 -0.73
N VAL A 76 9.14 -9.12 -1.35
CA VAL A 76 7.97 -9.98 -1.48
C VAL A 76 8.08 -11.16 -0.51
N LYS A 77 7.07 -11.36 0.32
CA LYS A 77 6.97 -12.48 1.27
C LYS A 77 5.78 -13.35 0.90
N TYR A 78 6.04 -14.44 0.18
CA TYR A 78 5.01 -15.39 -0.26
C TYR A 78 4.38 -16.13 0.93
N SER A 79 3.04 -16.18 0.96
CA SER A 79 2.28 -16.95 1.95
C SER A 79 2.25 -18.43 1.56
N VAL A 80 3.31 -19.16 1.91
CA VAL A 80 3.45 -20.59 1.60
C VAL A 80 2.50 -21.42 2.47
N PRO A 81 1.58 -22.21 1.88
CA PRO A 81 0.68 -23.06 2.65
C PRO A 81 1.41 -24.16 3.43
N LYS A 82 0.82 -24.59 4.56
CA LYS A 82 1.35 -25.73 5.35
C LYS A 82 1.35 -27.05 4.58
N LEU A 83 0.49 -27.20 3.56
CA LEU A 83 0.43 -28.34 2.68
C LEU A 83 1.34 -28.08 1.48
N SER A 84 2.40 -28.88 1.31
CA SER A 84 3.45 -28.68 0.31
C SER A 84 2.99 -28.67 -1.16
N LEU A 85 1.79 -29.19 -1.44
CA LEU A 85 1.19 -29.22 -2.78
C LEU A 85 0.10 -28.17 -2.97
N ALA A 86 -0.24 -27.40 -1.94
CA ALA A 86 -1.24 -26.35 -2.06
C ALA A 86 -0.61 -25.11 -2.73
N PRO A 87 -1.34 -24.44 -3.65
CA PRO A 87 -0.81 -23.33 -4.41
C PRO A 87 -0.54 -22.11 -3.51
N VAL A 88 0.52 -21.37 -3.81
CA VAL A 88 0.78 -20.04 -3.22
C VAL A 88 -0.21 -19.05 -3.83
N THR A 89 -1.17 -18.62 -3.01
CA THR A 89 -2.30 -17.77 -3.42
C THR A 89 -2.26 -16.37 -2.81
N GLY A 90 -1.26 -16.07 -1.98
CA GLY A 90 -1.10 -14.78 -1.33
C GLY A 90 0.37 -14.40 -1.16
N ALA A 91 0.67 -13.11 -1.13
CA ALA A 91 1.98 -12.58 -0.79
C ALA A 91 1.86 -11.22 -0.10
N PHE A 92 2.77 -10.93 0.83
CA PHE A 92 2.92 -9.61 1.42
C PHE A 92 4.00 -8.84 0.68
N LEU A 93 3.76 -7.55 0.45
CA LEU A 93 4.73 -6.61 -0.11
C LEU A 93 5.13 -5.63 0.97
N ASP A 94 6.43 -5.53 1.21
CA ASP A 94 7.02 -4.64 2.20
C ASP A 94 7.84 -3.58 1.45
N TYR A 95 7.28 -2.38 1.32
CA TYR A 95 7.90 -1.25 0.64
C TYR A 95 8.65 -0.40 1.66
N THR A 96 9.97 -0.40 1.65
CA THR A 96 10.80 0.40 2.57
C THR A 96 11.53 1.51 1.83
N PHE A 97 11.62 2.69 2.43
CA PHE A 97 12.26 3.87 1.83
C PHE A 97 12.94 4.76 2.86
N ILE A 98 13.97 5.49 2.43
CA ILE A 98 14.71 6.41 3.31
C ILE A 98 13.98 7.77 3.36
N ILE A 99 13.58 8.18 4.57
CA ILE A 99 13.05 9.52 4.85
C ILE A 99 14.20 10.50 5.10
N LYS A 100 15.22 10.06 5.85
CA LYS A 100 16.42 10.84 6.16
C LYS A 100 17.64 9.94 6.18
N PRO A 101 18.72 10.25 5.45
CA PRO A 101 19.95 9.47 5.51
C PRO A 101 20.66 9.66 6.87
N PRO A 102 21.47 8.68 7.31
CA PRO A 102 22.32 8.81 8.47
C PRO A 102 23.43 9.84 8.23
N SER A 103 23.97 10.36 9.33
CA SER A 103 25.11 11.28 9.34
C SER A 103 26.06 10.90 10.47
N MET A 104 27.27 11.47 10.48
CA MET A 104 28.27 11.20 11.54
C MET A 104 27.77 11.47 12.98
N GLY A 105 26.69 12.26 13.15
CA GLY A 105 26.14 12.58 14.48
C GLY A 105 24.69 12.16 14.70
N ALA A 106 24.04 11.49 13.75
CA ALA A 106 22.64 11.10 13.89
C ALA A 106 22.26 9.93 12.99
N ASN A 107 21.44 9.03 13.53
CA ASN A 107 20.85 7.92 12.77
C ASN A 107 19.95 8.44 11.64
N GLY A 108 19.88 7.67 10.56
CA GLY A 108 18.90 7.82 9.50
C GLY A 108 17.50 7.40 9.97
N ILE A 109 16.51 7.74 9.16
CA ILE A 109 15.10 7.43 9.38
C ILE A 109 14.57 6.77 8.11
N ALA A 110 13.96 5.60 8.26
CA ALA A 110 13.38 4.84 7.15
C ALA A 110 11.89 4.54 7.40
N GLY A 111 11.05 4.90 6.43
CA GLY A 111 9.62 4.58 6.43
C GLY A 111 9.34 3.23 5.74
N SER A 112 8.19 2.66 6.03
CA SER A 112 7.70 1.48 5.32
C SER A 112 6.20 1.57 5.04
N TYR A 113 5.76 0.88 3.99
CA TYR A 113 4.37 0.61 3.69
C TYR A 113 4.18 -0.89 3.48
N LEU A 114 3.08 -1.41 3.99
CA LEU A 114 2.73 -2.81 3.85
C LEU A 114 1.55 -2.95 2.92
N GLY A 115 1.65 -3.92 2.02
CA GLY A 115 0.56 -4.35 1.17
C GLY A 115 0.46 -5.87 1.15
N HIS A 116 -0.65 -6.34 0.61
CA HIS A 116 -0.92 -7.75 0.43
C HIS A 116 -1.58 -7.95 -0.93
N ILE A 117 -1.24 -9.05 -1.62
CA ILE A 117 -1.81 -9.43 -2.90
C ILE A 117 -2.34 -10.87 -2.85
N GLU A 118 -3.41 -11.13 -3.60
CA GLU A 118 -4.03 -12.46 -3.69
C GLU A 118 -4.40 -12.86 -5.12
N ARG A 119 -4.45 -14.17 -5.33
CA ARG A 119 -4.95 -14.83 -6.55
C ARG A 119 -5.72 -16.10 -6.20
N ALA A 120 -6.67 -16.49 -7.05
CA ALA A 120 -7.51 -17.66 -6.80
C ALA A 120 -6.72 -18.97 -6.72
N ASP A 121 -5.73 -19.13 -7.60
CA ASP A 121 -4.82 -20.28 -7.64
C ASP A 121 -3.47 -19.91 -8.27
N GLU A 122 -2.54 -20.86 -8.36
CA GLU A 122 -1.17 -20.63 -8.85
C GLU A 122 -1.09 -20.25 -10.34
N LYS A 123 -2.13 -20.56 -11.12
CA LYS A 123 -2.18 -20.28 -12.57
C LYS A 123 -2.93 -18.98 -12.88
N SER A 124 -3.75 -18.53 -11.94
CA SER A 124 -4.52 -17.30 -12.06
C SER A 124 -3.60 -16.08 -11.90
N PRO A 125 -3.90 -14.97 -12.59
CA PRO A 125 -3.20 -13.70 -12.34
C PRO A 125 -3.44 -13.24 -10.90
N TRP A 126 -2.60 -12.33 -10.41
CA TRP A 126 -2.92 -11.58 -9.20
C TRP A 126 -4.17 -10.75 -9.43
N GLU A 127 -5.16 -10.93 -8.56
CA GLU A 127 -6.50 -10.40 -8.73
C GLU A 127 -6.83 -9.32 -7.72
N TYR A 128 -6.26 -9.40 -6.53
CA TYR A 128 -6.56 -8.49 -5.43
C TYR A 128 -5.28 -7.94 -4.84
N ALA A 129 -5.34 -6.67 -4.41
CA ALA A 129 -4.31 -6.07 -3.61
C ALA A 129 -4.93 -5.16 -2.55
N ASP A 130 -4.28 -5.04 -1.41
CA ASP A 130 -4.61 -4.02 -0.41
C ASP A 130 -3.35 -3.38 0.15
N ILE A 131 -3.47 -2.11 0.54
CA ILE A 131 -2.44 -1.33 1.23
C ILE A 131 -3.09 -0.72 2.45
N SER A 132 -2.45 -0.92 3.60
CA SER A 132 -2.93 -0.39 4.87
C SER A 132 -2.01 0.69 5.39
N MET A 133 -2.60 1.75 5.93
CA MET A 133 -1.89 2.73 6.77
C MET A 133 -2.02 2.36 8.26
N MET A 134 -2.25 1.08 8.59
CA MET A 134 -2.31 0.59 9.97
C MET A 134 -0.93 0.59 10.62
N ASP A 135 -0.55 1.74 11.16
CA ASP A 135 0.24 1.89 12.39
C ASP A 135 -0.59 2.68 13.41
N ALA A 136 -1.84 2.24 13.59
CA ALA A 136 -2.93 3.05 14.12
C ALA A 136 -3.27 2.81 15.58
N ASN A 137 -2.41 2.14 16.35
CA ASN A 137 -2.65 2.02 17.78
C ASN A 137 -2.28 3.32 18.52
N ASP A 138 -1.32 4.11 18.01
CA ASP A 138 -0.85 5.32 18.69
C ASP A 138 -0.83 6.62 17.83
N VAL A 139 -0.78 6.53 16.49
CA VAL A 139 -0.62 7.71 15.61
C VAL A 139 -1.66 7.76 14.49
N THR A 140 -2.38 8.88 14.39
CA THR A 140 -3.25 9.14 13.23
C THR A 140 -2.44 9.69 12.04
N ILE A 141 -2.35 8.94 10.95
CA ILE A 141 -1.72 9.37 9.70
C ILE A 141 -2.70 10.16 8.81
N TYR A 142 -2.21 11.27 8.24
CA TYR A 142 -2.89 12.11 7.27
C TYR A 142 -2.13 12.05 5.94
N THR A 143 -2.67 11.31 4.97
CA THR A 143 -2.03 11.09 3.65
C THR A 143 -2.00 12.35 2.77
N ASN A 144 -2.82 13.37 3.07
CA ASN A 144 -2.88 14.63 2.33
C ASN A 144 -3.02 14.43 0.82
N PHE A 145 -3.91 13.51 0.45
CA PHE A 145 -4.21 13.11 -0.91
C PHE A 145 -5.06 14.18 -1.61
N THR A 146 -4.80 14.39 -2.89
CA THR A 146 -5.28 15.51 -3.70
C THR A 146 -5.66 15.03 -5.10
N SER A 147 -6.34 15.87 -5.87
CA SER A 147 -6.69 15.55 -7.27
C SER A 147 -5.45 15.30 -8.14
N ALA A 148 -4.33 15.98 -7.88
CA ALA A 148 -3.08 15.75 -8.61
C ALA A 148 -2.51 14.34 -8.38
N ASP A 149 -2.78 13.74 -7.21
CA ASP A 149 -2.34 12.37 -6.91
C ASP A 149 -3.20 11.34 -7.67
N VAL A 150 -4.51 11.61 -7.76
CA VAL A 150 -5.44 10.83 -8.60
C VAL A 150 -5.00 10.86 -10.06
N GLU A 151 -4.62 12.04 -10.57
CA GLU A 151 -4.09 12.22 -11.93
C GLU A 151 -2.76 11.51 -12.13
N THR A 152 -1.85 11.56 -11.15
CA THR A 152 -0.55 10.88 -11.18
C THR A 152 -0.73 9.35 -11.34
N LEU A 153 -1.68 8.78 -10.60
CA LEU A 153 -2.06 7.36 -10.69
C LEU A 153 -2.97 7.06 -11.91
N LYS A 154 -3.32 8.09 -12.70
CA LYS A 154 -4.27 8.05 -13.82
C LYS A 154 -5.58 7.35 -13.47
N LEU A 155 -6.07 7.62 -12.27
CA LEU A 155 -7.33 7.10 -11.75
C LEU A 155 -8.50 7.94 -12.27
N LYS A 156 -9.58 7.27 -12.67
CA LYS A 156 -10.84 7.90 -13.07
C LYS A 156 -11.85 7.73 -11.95
N PRO A 157 -12.43 8.81 -11.38
CA PRO A 157 -13.46 8.69 -10.36
C PRO A 157 -14.68 7.95 -10.91
N GLU A 158 -15.23 7.03 -10.12
CA GLU A 158 -16.48 6.34 -10.46
C GLU A 158 -17.61 6.75 -9.53
N LYS A 159 -17.48 6.50 -8.23
CA LYS A 159 -18.52 6.82 -7.25
C LYS A 159 -18.01 6.85 -5.81
N ARG A 160 -18.81 7.44 -4.93
CA ARG A 160 -18.65 7.42 -3.48
C ARG A 160 -19.82 6.67 -2.87
N PHE A 161 -19.56 5.89 -1.84
CA PHE A 161 -20.59 5.15 -1.11
C PHE A 161 -20.16 4.92 0.34
N PHE A 162 -21.12 4.63 1.20
CA PHE A 162 -20.92 4.41 2.62
C PHE A 162 -20.80 2.93 2.95
N ARG A 163 -20.32 2.64 4.16
CA ARG A 163 -20.32 1.28 4.71
C ARG A 163 -21.71 0.65 4.74
N ASP A 164 -22.75 1.43 4.97
CA ASP A 164 -24.13 0.92 5.02
C ASP A 164 -24.63 0.46 3.64
N ASP A 165 -24.07 1.02 2.55
CA ASP A 165 -24.36 0.57 1.18
C ASP A 165 -23.81 -0.84 0.93
N LEU A 166 -22.70 -1.20 1.60
CA LEU A 166 -22.17 -2.58 1.59
C LEU A 166 -23.04 -3.53 2.41
N ALA A 167 -23.50 -3.09 3.59
CA ALA A 167 -24.34 -3.90 4.48
C ALA A 167 -25.68 -4.27 3.85
N SER A 168 -26.27 -3.32 3.11
CA SER A 168 -27.52 -3.49 2.39
C SER A 168 -27.39 -4.25 1.06
N GLY A 169 -26.16 -4.45 0.57
CA GLY A 169 -25.88 -5.04 -0.74
C GLY A 169 -26.17 -4.11 -1.92
N ALA A 170 -26.39 -2.81 -1.67
CA ALA A 170 -26.47 -1.80 -2.74
C ALA A 170 -25.12 -1.64 -3.45
N GLU A 171 -24.04 -1.92 -2.73
CA GLU A 171 -22.68 -1.95 -3.23
C GLU A 171 -21.98 -3.25 -2.85
N GLU A 172 -21.23 -3.82 -3.80
CA GLU A 172 -20.37 -4.95 -3.53
C GLU A 172 -18.91 -4.55 -3.75
N ILE A 173 -18.06 -5.03 -2.86
CA ILE A 173 -16.63 -5.05 -3.09
C ILE A 173 -16.01 -6.34 -2.63
N ASN A 174 -15.59 -7.13 -3.60
CA ASN A 174 -14.81 -8.34 -3.41
C ASN A 174 -13.34 -7.94 -3.56
N PHE A 175 -12.61 -7.88 -2.45
CA PHE A 175 -11.20 -7.50 -2.42
C PHE A 175 -10.28 -8.65 -2.02
N SER A 176 -10.81 -9.86 -1.98
CA SER A 176 -10.06 -11.07 -1.67
C SER A 176 -10.83 -12.27 -2.18
N THR A 177 -10.08 -13.32 -2.48
CA THR A 177 -10.59 -14.64 -2.83
C THR A 177 -11.27 -15.36 -1.66
N ARG A 178 -11.00 -14.92 -0.42
CA ARG A 178 -11.39 -15.60 0.83
C ARG A 178 -12.43 -14.83 1.63
N HIS A 179 -12.63 -13.55 1.33
CA HIS A 179 -13.57 -12.72 2.07
C HIS A 179 -14.96 -12.71 1.41
N ASP A 180 -15.94 -13.24 2.16
CA ASP A 180 -17.35 -13.00 1.89
C ASP A 180 -17.64 -11.51 2.16
N TYR A 181 -18.03 -10.75 1.14
CA TYR A 181 -18.26 -9.30 1.25
C TYR A 181 -19.33 -8.96 2.32
N LYS A 182 -20.29 -9.86 2.58
CA LYS A 182 -21.30 -9.65 3.64
C LYS A 182 -20.67 -9.78 5.03
N LYS A 183 -19.65 -10.62 5.16
CA LYS A 183 -18.87 -10.76 6.40
C LYS A 183 -17.80 -9.68 6.53
N PHE A 184 -17.30 -9.15 5.41
CA PHE A 184 -16.34 -8.04 5.38
C PHE A 184 -16.86 -6.81 6.12
N VAL A 185 -18.13 -6.43 5.95
CA VAL A 185 -18.74 -5.29 6.67
C VAL A 185 -18.60 -5.40 8.19
N ASN A 186 -18.57 -6.62 8.72
CA ASN A 186 -18.51 -6.93 10.14
C ASN A 186 -17.15 -7.46 10.60
N SER A 187 -16.17 -7.60 9.69
CA SER A 187 -14.83 -8.10 10.05
C SER A 187 -13.90 -6.95 10.42
N ASN A 188 -12.86 -7.27 11.19
CA ASN A 188 -11.79 -6.32 11.49
C ASN A 188 -10.97 -5.96 10.23
N ASP A 189 -11.08 -6.74 9.15
CA ASP A 189 -10.37 -6.55 7.88
C ASP A 189 -10.89 -5.36 7.07
N ASN A 190 -12.12 -4.91 7.34
CA ASN A 190 -12.64 -3.66 6.77
C ASN A 190 -11.96 -2.42 7.34
N GLY A 191 -11.13 -2.55 8.38
CA GLY A 191 -10.65 -1.41 9.15
C GLY A 191 -11.82 -0.57 9.69
N ALA A 192 -11.53 0.51 10.41
CA ALA A 192 -12.58 1.41 10.92
C ALA A 192 -13.19 2.31 9.82
N ASN A 193 -13.37 1.79 8.59
CA ASN A 193 -13.83 2.52 7.43
C ASN A 193 -15.32 2.91 7.56
N TYR A 194 -15.62 4.15 7.17
CA TYR A 194 -16.95 4.75 7.21
C TYR A 194 -17.50 4.99 5.80
N ALA A 195 -16.64 5.47 4.91
CA ALA A 195 -16.98 5.77 3.52
C ALA A 195 -15.87 5.32 2.58
N TYR A 196 -16.22 5.18 1.30
CA TYR A 196 -15.33 4.70 0.26
C TYR A 196 -15.40 5.60 -0.97
N TYR A 197 -14.24 5.80 -1.60
CA TYR A 197 -14.11 6.50 -2.87
C TYR A 197 -13.59 5.50 -3.90
N ARG A 198 -14.42 5.11 -4.86
CA ARG A 198 -14.08 4.17 -5.92
C ARG A 198 -13.62 4.91 -7.17
N TYR A 199 -12.51 4.42 -7.70
CA TYR A 199 -11.89 4.83 -8.94
C TYR A 199 -11.65 3.60 -9.81
N SER A 200 -11.37 3.84 -11.08
CA SER A 200 -10.83 2.82 -11.96
C SER A 200 -9.71 3.34 -12.85
N THR A 201 -8.91 2.41 -13.34
CA THR A 201 -7.86 2.69 -14.31
C THR A 201 -7.79 1.52 -15.29
N VAL A 202 -7.23 1.77 -16.48
CA VAL A 202 -6.96 0.72 -17.47
C VAL A 202 -5.47 0.78 -17.81
N ARG A 203 -4.81 -0.37 -17.69
CA ARG A 203 -3.38 -0.59 -17.95
C ARG A 203 -3.23 -1.94 -18.64
N ASN A 204 -2.40 -2.01 -19.68
CA ASN A 204 -2.24 -3.21 -20.51
C ASN A 204 -3.57 -3.89 -20.91
N GLY A 205 -4.59 -3.09 -21.24
CA GLY A 205 -5.93 -3.58 -21.61
C GLY A 205 -6.78 -4.13 -20.46
N VAL A 206 -6.25 -4.16 -19.23
CA VAL A 206 -6.92 -4.68 -18.03
C VAL A 206 -7.46 -3.52 -17.20
N LYS A 207 -8.73 -3.61 -16.80
CA LYS A 207 -9.33 -2.64 -15.87
C LYS A 207 -8.94 -3.04 -14.44
N VAL A 208 -8.52 -2.06 -13.64
CA VAL A 208 -8.27 -2.21 -12.21
C VAL A 208 -9.18 -1.22 -11.48
N SER A 209 -9.99 -1.74 -10.56
CA SER A 209 -10.78 -0.94 -9.62
C SER A 209 -9.94 -0.63 -8.39
N VAL A 210 -9.96 0.61 -7.93
CA VAL A 210 -9.21 1.08 -6.76
C VAL A 210 -10.17 1.80 -5.83
N VAL A 211 -10.20 1.40 -4.55
CA VAL A 211 -11.13 1.92 -3.56
C VAL A 211 -10.39 2.38 -2.33
N PHE A 212 -10.50 3.68 -2.04
CA PHE A 212 -9.93 4.29 -0.85
C PHE A 212 -10.97 4.28 0.27
N GLY A 213 -10.68 3.56 1.36
CA GLY A 213 -11.47 3.54 2.59
C GLY A 213 -11.08 4.69 3.52
N VAL A 214 -12.08 5.40 4.04
CA VAL A 214 -11.91 6.62 4.82
C VAL A 214 -12.59 6.48 6.19
N LYS A 215 -11.90 6.92 7.26
CA LYS A 215 -12.48 6.98 8.61
C LYS A 215 -13.52 8.09 8.71
N LYS A 216 -14.54 7.92 9.57
CA LYS A 216 -15.61 8.91 9.77
C LYS A 216 -15.10 10.34 10.05
N ALA A 217 -14.07 10.47 10.90
CA ALA A 217 -13.48 11.76 11.26
C ALA A 217 -12.67 12.44 10.12
N GLN A 218 -12.38 11.72 9.03
CA GLN A 218 -11.64 12.20 7.87
C GLN A 218 -12.51 12.30 6.60
N TYR A 219 -13.79 11.90 6.70
CA TYR A 219 -14.73 11.99 5.60
C TYR A 219 -15.22 13.43 5.43
N ASP A 220 -15.20 13.92 4.18
CA ASP A 220 -15.74 15.22 3.79
C ASP A 220 -16.66 15.02 2.57
N GLU A 221 -17.94 15.32 2.77
CA GLU A 221 -18.98 15.19 1.76
C GLU A 221 -18.78 16.17 0.59
N ALA A 222 -18.23 17.35 0.86
CA ALA A 222 -17.97 18.37 -0.16
C ALA A 222 -16.71 18.06 -0.99
N ALA A 223 -15.84 17.16 -0.51
CA ALA A 223 -14.59 16.83 -1.19
C ALA A 223 -14.79 15.86 -2.37
N ALA A 224 -14.24 16.22 -3.53
CA ALA A 224 -14.25 15.37 -4.73
C ALA A 224 -13.35 14.13 -4.61
N VAL A 225 -12.32 14.20 -3.76
CA VAL A 225 -11.36 13.12 -3.50
C VAL A 225 -11.13 13.02 -1.98
N PRO A 226 -10.78 11.84 -1.43
CA PRO A 226 -10.55 11.74 0.00
C PRO A 226 -9.23 12.42 0.35
N SER A 227 -9.24 13.47 1.17
CA SER A 227 -7.97 14.12 1.59
C SER A 227 -7.09 13.21 2.43
N ASN A 228 -7.70 12.27 3.16
CA ASN A 228 -6.99 11.26 3.92
C ASN A 228 -7.75 9.93 3.79
N TRP A 229 -7.00 8.83 3.75
CA TRP A 229 -7.55 7.49 3.67
C TRP A 229 -6.74 6.55 4.55
N PHE A 230 -7.36 5.43 4.91
CA PHE A 230 -6.81 4.47 5.86
C PHE A 230 -6.47 3.13 5.23
N TYR A 231 -7.25 2.74 4.23
CA TYR A 231 -7.04 1.55 3.43
C TYR A 231 -7.18 1.89 1.95
N VAL A 232 -6.40 1.20 1.13
CA VAL A 232 -6.66 1.09 -0.31
C VAL A 232 -6.88 -0.35 -0.62
N TYR A 233 -7.97 -0.63 -1.32
CA TYR A 233 -8.26 -1.94 -1.85
C TYR A 233 -8.27 -1.86 -3.37
N MET A 234 -7.73 -2.87 -4.03
CA MET A 234 -7.59 -2.92 -5.47
C MET A 234 -8.03 -4.27 -5.98
N LYS A 235 -8.64 -4.26 -7.16
CA LYS A 235 -9.14 -5.47 -7.81
C LYS A 235 -8.89 -5.40 -9.31
N ARG A 236 -8.32 -6.45 -9.87
CA ARG A 236 -8.32 -6.75 -11.30
C ARG A 236 -9.74 -7.09 -11.75
N GLU A 237 -10.26 -6.38 -12.75
CA GLU A 237 -11.57 -6.65 -13.35
C GLU A 237 -11.36 -7.42 -14.67
N GLY A 238 -11.90 -8.63 -14.74
CA GLY A 238 -11.80 -9.50 -15.91
C GLY A 238 -11.96 -10.96 -15.56
#